data_AF-A0A937TUP8-F1
#
_entry.id   AF-A0A937TUP8-F1
#
_cell.length_a   1.000
_cell.length_b   1.000
_cell.length_c   1.000
_cell.angle_alpha   90.00
_cell.angle_beta   90.00
_cell.angle_gamma   90.00
#
_symmetry.space_group_name_H-M   'P 1'
#
loop_
_entity.id
_entity.type
_entity.pdbx_description
1 polymer ?
#
loop_
_entity_poly.entity_id
_entity_poly.type
_entity_poly.pdbx_seq_one_letter_code
_entity_poly.pdbx_strand_id
1 'polypeptide(L)'
;MNTSSWFAQISFKQRIWLFATVAGILAIIGVGILLNSSSTPKESIDFNINMSIQDIAPKFGVTGKGLARELELPLDVSKKKPVRILGVTYEELDHAIEHILSHRDATLKYYVYAALVLLGLVFLVRLGRPDKSDIKNRRTWYPKTHMLLLSCFL
;
A
#
# COMPACT_ATOMS: atom_id res chain seq x y z
N MET A 1 28.85 -0.92 18.01
CA MET A 1 29.64 -1.56 16.93
C MET A 1 29.47 -0.68 15.70
N ASN A 2 30.55 -0.12 15.15
CA ASN A 2 30.46 0.70 13.93
C ASN A 2 29.89 -0.18 12.81
N THR A 3 28.88 0.31 12.08
CA THR A 3 28.26 -0.39 10.95
C THR A 3 29.28 -0.84 9.89
N SER A 4 30.39 -0.11 9.77
CA SER A 4 31.52 -0.43 8.90
C SER A 4 32.23 -1.74 9.23
N SER A 5 32.33 -2.12 10.52
CA SER A 5 33.02 -3.36 10.92
C SER A 5 32.18 -4.60 10.64
N TRP A 6 30.85 -4.48 10.65
CA TRP A 6 29.94 -5.56 10.27
C TRP A 6 29.98 -5.82 8.76
N PHE A 7 29.93 -4.77 7.94
CA PHE A 7 30.05 -4.87 6.48
C PHE A 7 31.38 -5.48 6.00
N ALA A 8 32.45 -5.30 6.77
CA ALA A 8 33.75 -5.91 6.50
C ALA A 8 33.76 -7.43 6.70
N GLN A 9 32.86 -7.98 7.53
CA GLN A 9 32.76 -9.42 7.81
C GLN A 9 31.83 -10.17 6.83
N ILE A 10 31.10 -9.43 5.99
CA ILE A 10 30.18 -9.99 5.00
C ILE A 10 30.97 -10.58 3.83
N SER A 11 30.70 -11.85 3.53
CA SER A 11 31.27 -12.58 2.38
C SER A 11 30.79 -12.02 1.04
N PHE A 12 31.57 -12.21 -0.03
CA PHE A 12 31.18 -11.81 -1.39
C PHE A 12 29.81 -12.40 -1.80
N LYS A 13 29.52 -13.64 -1.39
CA LYS A 13 28.22 -14.30 -1.62
C LYS A 13 27.07 -13.56 -0.91
N GLN A 14 27.29 -13.11 0.32
CA GLN A 14 26.30 -12.37 1.08
C GLN A 14 26.09 -10.96 0.52
N ARG A 15 27.12 -10.32 -0.04
CA ARG A 15 26.97 -9.05 -0.78
C ARG A 15 26.08 -9.22 -2.01
N ILE A 16 26.27 -10.29 -2.78
CA ILE A 16 25.38 -10.61 -3.92
C ILE A 16 23.94 -10.75 -3.45
N TRP A 17 23.68 -11.49 -2.37
CA TRP A 17 22.34 -11.60 -1.80
C TRP A 17 21.76 -10.26 -1.38
N LEU A 18 22.55 -9.39 -0.74
CA LEU A 18 22.11 -8.05 -0.34
C LEU A 18 21.67 -7.22 -1.55
N PHE A 19 22.50 -7.15 -2.61
CA PHE A 19 22.15 -6.41 -3.82
C PHE A 19 20.95 -7.04 -4.55
N ALA A 20 20.87 -8.37 -4.62
CA ALA A 20 19.75 -9.06 -5.24
C ALA A 20 18.43 -8.79 -4.48
N THR A 21 18.45 -8.76 -3.15
CA THR A 21 17.26 -8.44 -2.35
C THR A 21 16.84 -6.99 -2.51
N VAL A 22 17.79 -6.04 -2.52
CA VAL A 22 17.48 -4.63 -2.78
C VAL A 22 16.84 -4.46 -4.17
N ALA A 23 17.41 -5.10 -5.20
CA ALA A 23 16.83 -5.10 -6.54
C ALA A 23 15.42 -5.72 -6.57
N GLY A 24 15.22 -6.84 -5.84
CA GLY A 24 13.91 -7.48 -5.71
C GLY A 24 12.88 -6.61 -5.01
N ILE A 25 13.25 -5.90 -3.93
CA ILE A 25 12.38 -4.94 -3.23
C ILE A 25 11.95 -3.83 -4.18
N LEU A 26 12.90 -3.22 -4.90
CA LEU A 26 12.60 -2.17 -5.87
C LEU A 26 11.69 -2.69 -6.99
N ALA A 27 11.90 -3.92 -7.46
CA ALA A 27 11.04 -4.54 -8.45
C ALA A 27 9.61 -4.76 -7.92
N ILE A 28 9.44 -5.30 -6.72
CA ILE A 28 8.12 -5.53 -6.10
C ILE A 28 7.37 -4.21 -5.91
N ILE A 29 8.04 -3.19 -5.37
CA ILE A 29 7.44 -1.87 -5.16
C ILE A 29 7.13 -1.22 -6.51
N GLY A 30 8.05 -1.29 -7.48
CA GLY A 30 7.86 -0.76 -8.83
C GLY A 30 6.66 -1.40 -9.56
N VAL A 31 6.51 -2.72 -9.46
CA VAL A 31 5.33 -3.44 -9.96
C VAL A 31 4.07 -2.99 -9.22
N GLY A 32 4.14 -2.84 -7.90
CA GLY A 32 3.03 -2.32 -7.09
C GLY A 32 2.59 -0.93 -7.53
N ILE A 33 3.53 -0.02 -7.80
CA ILE A 33 3.23 1.33 -8.30
C ILE A 33 2.62 1.24 -9.71
N LEU A 34 3.23 0.48 -10.62
CA LEU A 34 2.76 0.35 -12.01
C LEU A 34 1.33 -0.19 -12.06
N LEU A 35 1.02 -1.20 -11.25
CA LEU A 35 -0.32 -1.79 -11.16
C LEU A 35 -1.29 -0.88 -10.39
N ASN A 36 -0.84 -0.18 -9.34
CA ASN A 36 -1.68 0.75 -8.58
C ASN A 36 -2.04 2.01 -9.40
N SER A 37 -1.19 2.45 -10.33
CA SER A 37 -1.51 3.54 -11.27
C SER A 37 -2.65 3.23 -12.25
N SER A 38 -3.10 1.98 -12.35
CA SER A 38 -4.34 1.67 -13.07
C SER A 38 -5.61 1.99 -12.27
N SER A 39 -5.46 2.38 -11.00
CA SER A 39 -6.55 2.77 -10.11
C SER A 39 -6.72 4.29 -9.92
N THR A 40 -5.78 5.12 -10.41
CA THR A 40 -6.03 6.56 -10.59
C THR A 40 -7.19 6.74 -11.56
N PRO A 41 -8.11 7.70 -11.31
CA PRO A 41 -9.30 7.88 -12.13
C PRO A 41 -8.90 8.03 -13.60
N LYS A 42 -9.24 7.01 -14.38
CA LYS A 42 -9.21 7.07 -15.83
C LYS A 42 -10.33 8.03 -16.21
N GLU A 43 -9.94 9.21 -16.68
CA GLU A 43 -10.82 10.29 -17.13
C GLU A 43 -11.69 10.91 -16.03
N SER A 44 -11.96 12.20 -16.17
CA SER A 44 -13.07 12.88 -15.53
C SER A 44 -14.35 12.13 -15.89
N ILE A 45 -14.74 11.16 -15.06
CA ILE A 45 -16.01 10.46 -15.21
C ILE A 45 -17.08 11.54 -15.12
N ASP A 46 -17.69 11.86 -16.25
CA ASP A 46 -18.68 12.93 -16.32
C ASP A 46 -19.89 12.52 -15.47
N PHE A 47 -20.02 13.14 -14.30
CA PHE A 47 -21.11 12.95 -13.37
C PHE A 47 -21.94 14.22 -13.30
N ASN A 48 -23.26 14.03 -13.26
CA ASN A 48 -24.22 15.12 -13.25
C ASN A 48 -25.28 14.81 -12.18
N ILE A 49 -25.72 15.85 -11.46
CA ILE A 49 -26.81 15.77 -10.46
C ILE A 49 -28.14 15.24 -11.02
N ASN A 50 -28.30 15.22 -12.35
CA ASN A 50 -29.44 14.63 -13.04
C ASN A 50 -29.39 13.08 -13.11
N MET A 51 -28.23 12.47 -12.85
CA MET A 51 -28.10 11.02 -12.77
C MET A 51 -28.60 10.49 -11.43
N SER A 52 -28.97 9.21 -11.37
CA SER A 52 -29.41 8.57 -10.14
C SER A 52 -28.23 7.97 -9.36
N ILE A 53 -28.40 7.75 -8.04
CA ILE A 53 -27.40 7.06 -7.20
C ILE A 53 -27.06 5.68 -7.78
N GLN A 54 -28.04 5.00 -8.38
CA GLN A 54 -27.85 3.70 -9.02
C GLN A 54 -26.93 3.76 -10.25
N ASP A 55 -26.90 4.88 -10.98
CA ASP A 55 -26.07 5.05 -12.18
C ASP A 55 -24.66 5.56 -11.83
N ILE A 56 -24.55 6.38 -10.78
CA ILE A 56 -23.30 6.98 -10.32
C ILE A 56 -22.47 5.95 -9.57
N ALA A 57 -23.05 5.24 -8.60
CA ALA A 57 -22.31 4.37 -7.68
C ALA A 57 -21.45 3.28 -8.39
N PRO A 58 -21.95 2.55 -9.41
CA PRO A 58 -21.14 1.54 -10.10
C PRO A 58 -19.93 2.11 -10.84
N LYS A 59 -20.02 3.36 -11.34
CA LYS A 59 -18.90 4.02 -12.03
C LYS A 59 -17.70 4.25 -11.11
N PHE A 60 -17.96 4.43 -9.81
CA PHE A 60 -16.92 4.61 -8.78
C PHE A 60 -16.60 3.31 -8.03
N GLY A 61 -17.15 2.16 -8.47
CA GLY A 61 -16.90 0.87 -7.83
C GLY A 61 -17.50 0.73 -6.43
N VAL A 62 -18.49 1.56 -6.08
CA VAL A 62 -19.20 1.52 -4.80
C VAL A 62 -20.64 1.03 -4.97
N THR A 63 -21.26 0.58 -3.89
CA THR A 63 -22.68 0.23 -3.89
C THR A 63 -23.52 1.50 -3.79
N GLY A 64 -24.73 1.49 -4.37
CA GLY A 64 -25.67 2.61 -4.20
C GLY A 64 -26.07 2.87 -2.75
N LYS A 65 -25.92 1.89 -1.85
CA LYS A 65 -26.07 2.10 -0.39
C LYS A 65 -24.87 2.85 0.20
N GLY A 66 -23.65 2.53 -0.25
CA GLY A 66 -22.43 3.22 0.16
C GLY A 66 -22.48 4.69 -0.23
N LEU A 67 -22.79 4.98 -1.49
CA LEU A 67 -22.90 6.37 -1.96
C LEU A 67 -24.01 7.14 -1.23
N ALA A 68 -25.18 6.53 -0.99
CA ALA A 68 -26.25 7.18 -0.22
C ALA A 68 -25.82 7.51 1.23
N ARG A 69 -24.98 6.67 1.85
CA ARG A 69 -24.47 6.89 3.20
C ARG A 69 -23.47 8.04 3.25
N GLU A 70 -22.60 8.17 2.26
CA GLU A 70 -21.65 9.29 2.14
C GLU A 70 -22.37 10.63 1.88
N LEU A 71 -23.51 10.59 1.18
CA LEU A 71 -24.38 11.76 0.96
C LEU A 71 -25.31 12.08 2.14
N GLU A 72 -25.14 11.40 3.28
CA GLU A 72 -26.00 11.52 4.47
C GLU A 72 -27.50 11.29 4.20
N LEU A 73 -27.84 10.58 3.11
CA LEU A 73 -29.21 10.31 2.73
C LEU A 73 -29.82 9.16 3.55
N PRO A 74 -31.14 9.16 3.78
CA PRO A 74 -31.85 8.05 4.38
C PRO A 74 -31.61 6.74 3.61
N LEU A 75 -31.42 5.62 4.34
CA LEU A 75 -31.12 4.31 3.73
C LEU A 75 -32.26 3.75 2.87
N ASP A 76 -33.49 4.24 3.07
CA ASP A 76 -34.72 3.92 2.35
C ASP A 76 -34.97 4.82 1.13
N VAL A 77 -34.08 5.79 0.85
CA VAL A 77 -34.24 6.72 -0.27
C VAL A 77 -34.25 5.99 -1.61
N SER A 78 -35.05 6.48 -2.54
CA SER A 78 -35.18 5.91 -3.88
C SER A 78 -33.93 6.15 -4.72
N LYS A 79 -33.09 5.12 -4.86
CA LYS A 79 -31.82 5.13 -5.62
C LYS A 79 -31.98 5.35 -7.13
N LYS A 80 -33.21 5.21 -7.64
CA LYS A 80 -33.59 5.46 -9.05
C LYS A 80 -33.89 6.91 -9.35
N LYS A 81 -34.09 7.75 -8.32
CA LYS A 81 -34.36 9.17 -8.52
C LYS A 81 -33.04 9.92 -8.79
N PRO A 82 -33.06 10.94 -9.65
CA PRO A 82 -31.96 11.89 -9.79
C PRO A 82 -31.53 12.45 -8.44
N VAL A 83 -30.22 12.57 -8.24
CA VAL A 83 -29.61 13.08 -6.99
C VAL A 83 -30.10 14.50 -6.67
N ARG A 84 -30.34 15.33 -7.70
CA ARG A 84 -30.95 16.66 -7.56
C ARG A 84 -32.32 16.66 -6.88
N ILE A 85 -33.16 15.64 -7.15
CA ILE A 85 -34.51 15.52 -6.57
C ILE A 85 -34.43 15.09 -5.10
N LEU A 86 -33.30 14.50 -4.70
CA LEU A 86 -33.04 14.10 -3.33
C LEU A 86 -32.50 15.25 -2.46
N GLY A 87 -32.42 16.47 -3.02
CA GLY A 87 -31.95 17.67 -2.30
C GLY A 87 -30.44 17.82 -2.26
N VAL A 88 -29.69 16.98 -2.98
CA VAL A 88 -28.23 16.97 -2.97
C VAL A 88 -27.70 17.93 -4.04
N THR A 89 -26.73 18.76 -3.66
CA THR A 89 -26.07 19.71 -4.58
C THR A 89 -24.93 19.04 -5.36
N TYR A 90 -24.37 19.74 -6.35
CA TYR A 90 -23.22 19.22 -7.10
C TYR A 90 -21.99 19.12 -6.19
N GLU A 91 -21.79 20.10 -5.31
CA GLU A 91 -20.66 20.19 -4.39
C GLU A 91 -20.67 19.05 -3.35
N GLU A 92 -21.85 18.71 -2.82
CA GLU A 92 -22.02 17.57 -1.89
C GLU A 92 -21.71 16.25 -2.59
N LEU A 93 -22.16 16.10 -3.84
CA LEU A 93 -21.89 14.92 -4.65
C LEU A 93 -20.41 14.79 -5.00
N ASP A 94 -19.77 15.89 -5.41
CA ASP A 94 -18.34 15.95 -5.71
C ASP A 94 -17.50 15.60 -4.48
N HIS A 95 -17.83 16.18 -3.33
CA HIS A 95 -17.14 15.90 -2.07
C HIS A 95 -17.28 14.43 -1.63
N ALA A 96 -18.48 13.86 -1.73
CA ALA A 96 -18.70 12.45 -1.42
C ALA A 96 -17.92 11.52 -2.37
N ILE A 97 -17.86 11.85 -3.66
CA ILE A 97 -17.07 11.10 -4.64
C ILE A 97 -15.58 11.21 -4.34
N GLU A 98 -15.08 12.40 -4.05
CA GLU A 98 -13.68 12.63 -3.65
C GLU A 98 -13.33 11.83 -2.39
N HIS A 99 -14.23 11.83 -1.40
CA HIS A 99 -14.08 11.04 -0.18
C HIS A 99 -14.01 9.52 -0.47
N ILE A 100 -14.88 9.01 -1.35
CA ILE A 100 -14.85 7.61 -1.79
C ILE A 100 -13.56 7.26 -2.53
N LEU A 101 -13.12 8.14 -3.43
CA LEU A 101 -11.91 7.94 -4.21
C LEU A 101 -10.65 8.00 -3.34
N SER A 102 -10.62 8.86 -2.32
CA SER A 102 -9.52 8.92 -1.35
C SER A 102 -9.46 7.68 -0.44
N HIS A 103 -10.59 7.03 -0.19
CA HIS A 103 -10.66 5.76 0.54
C HIS A 103 -10.35 4.52 -0.30
N ARG A 104 -10.09 4.67 -1.60
CA ARG A 104 -9.81 3.51 -2.45
C ARG A 104 -8.53 2.85 -2.00
N ASP A 105 -8.70 1.64 -1.47
CA ASP A 105 -7.67 0.89 -0.77
C ASP A 105 -6.47 0.63 -1.71
N ALA A 106 -5.38 1.38 -1.51
CA ALA A 106 -4.22 1.27 -2.37
C ALA A 106 -3.61 -0.12 -2.21
N THR A 107 -3.69 -0.94 -3.27
CA THR A 107 -3.08 -2.29 -3.29
C THR A 107 -1.57 -2.25 -3.03
N LEU A 108 -0.95 -1.09 -3.21
CA LEU A 108 0.45 -0.80 -2.88
C LEU A 108 0.85 -1.25 -1.47
N LYS A 109 -0.05 -1.16 -0.48
CA LYS A 109 0.23 -1.60 0.91
C LYS A 109 0.67 -3.07 0.98
N TYR A 110 0.08 -3.93 0.13
CA TYR A 110 0.42 -5.35 0.08
C TYR A 110 1.80 -5.61 -0.57
N TYR A 111 2.16 -4.81 -1.57
CA TYR A 111 3.49 -4.90 -2.20
C TYR A 111 4.59 -4.43 -1.25
N VAL A 112 4.35 -3.35 -0.50
CA VAL A 112 5.28 -2.87 0.54
C VAL A 112 5.43 -3.92 1.64
N TYR A 113 4.32 -4.50 2.11
CA TYR A 113 4.36 -5.58 3.08
C TYR A 113 5.17 -6.79 2.58
N ALA A 114 4.91 -7.24 1.35
CA ALA A 114 5.66 -8.34 0.74
C ALA A 114 7.17 -8.04 0.64
N ALA A 115 7.54 -6.80 0.29
CA ALA A 115 8.93 -6.36 0.25
C ALA A 115 9.59 -6.41 1.64
N LEU A 116 8.90 -5.98 2.70
CA LEU A 116 9.38 -6.04 4.08
C LEU A 116 9.56 -7.48 4.56
N VAL A 117 8.60 -8.37 4.26
CA VAL A 117 8.70 -9.80 4.59
C VAL A 117 9.88 -10.44 3.87
N LEU A 118 10.08 -10.15 2.58
CA LEU A 118 11.22 -10.65 1.82
C LEU A 118 12.55 -10.17 2.41
N LEU A 119 12.63 -8.88 2.76
CA LEU A 119 13.81 -8.30 3.41
C LEU A 119 14.13 -9.02 4.72
N GLY A 120 13.12 -9.19 5.58
CA GLY A 120 13.25 -9.89 6.86
C GLY A 120 13.72 -11.34 6.68
N LEU A 121 13.14 -12.07 5.73
CA LEU A 121 13.48 -13.46 5.46
C LEU A 121 14.92 -13.61 4.94
N VAL A 122 15.33 -12.80 3.96
CA VAL A 122 16.71 -12.86 3.45
C VAL A 122 17.70 -12.42 4.53
N PHE A 123 17.34 -11.43 5.34
CA PHE A 123 18.17 -11.02 6.46
C PHE A 123 18.37 -12.18 7.43
N LEU A 124 17.32 -12.89 7.85
CA LEU A 124 17.45 -14.01 8.79
C LEU A 124 18.24 -15.19 8.21
N VAL A 125 18.00 -15.55 6.94
CA VAL A 125 18.55 -16.78 6.33
C VAL A 125 19.96 -16.58 5.78
N ARG A 126 20.28 -15.40 5.23
CA ARG A 126 21.52 -15.19 4.45
C ARG A 126 22.43 -14.11 5.00
N LEU A 127 21.92 -13.05 5.64
CA LEU A 127 22.73 -11.88 6.01
C LEU A 127 22.99 -11.75 7.51
N GLY A 128 22.11 -12.29 8.34
CA GLY A 128 22.11 -12.10 9.79
C GLY A 128 23.25 -12.80 10.52
N ARG A 129 23.83 -13.84 9.91
CA ARG A 129 25.08 -14.47 10.35
C ARG A 129 26.18 -14.19 9.33
N PRO A 130 27.21 -13.40 9.64
CA PRO A 130 28.37 -13.23 8.76
C PRO A 130 29.10 -14.57 8.56
N ASP A 131 29.43 -14.95 7.32
CA ASP A 131 30.04 -16.27 7.03
C ASP A 131 31.37 -16.48 7.77
N LYS A 132 32.14 -15.41 8.00
CA LYS A 132 33.47 -15.45 8.63
C LYS A 132 33.42 -15.37 10.15
N SER A 133 32.26 -15.54 10.77
CA SER A 133 32.07 -15.33 12.21
C SER A 133 32.08 -16.63 13.04
N ASP A 134 32.88 -16.64 14.10
CA ASP A 134 32.95 -17.73 15.07
C ASP A 134 31.67 -17.77 15.94
N ILE A 135 31.22 -18.98 16.31
CA ILE A 135 30.05 -19.26 17.15
C ILE A 135 30.15 -18.56 18.51
N LYS A 136 31.37 -18.38 19.02
CA LYS A 136 31.63 -17.63 20.28
C LYS A 136 31.16 -16.18 20.19
N ASN A 137 31.08 -15.61 19.00
CA ASN A 137 30.64 -14.24 18.74
C ASN A 137 29.16 -14.13 18.34
N ARG A 138 28.33 -15.16 18.60
CA ARG A 138 26.90 -15.17 18.22
C ARG A 138 26.10 -13.94 18.65
N ARG A 139 26.46 -13.32 19.78
CA ARG A 139 25.80 -12.10 20.31
C ARG A 139 26.05 -10.85 19.46
N THR A 140 27.03 -10.88 18.55
CA THR A 140 27.38 -9.75 17.67
C THR A 140 26.95 -9.96 16.22
N TRP A 141 26.36 -11.12 15.88
CA TRP A 141 25.93 -11.44 14.52
C TRP A 141 24.78 -10.57 14.05
N TYR A 142 23.83 -10.31 14.96
CA TYR A 142 22.65 -9.48 14.72
C TYR A 142 22.83 -8.10 15.37
N PRO A 143 23.25 -7.07 14.61
CA PRO A 143 23.34 -5.72 15.14
C PRO A 143 21.95 -5.24 15.56
N LYS A 144 21.79 -4.92 16.87
CA LYS A 144 20.52 -4.49 17.48
C LYS A 144 19.84 -3.34 16.72
N THR A 145 20.61 -2.46 16.09
CA THR A 145 20.10 -1.34 15.28
C THR A 145 19.35 -1.77 14.03
N HIS A 146 19.74 -2.86 13.37
CA HIS A 146 19.04 -3.36 12.17
C HIS A 146 17.78 -4.11 12.56
N MET A 147 17.82 -4.84 13.67
CA MET A 147 16.65 -5.52 14.23
C MET A 147 15.60 -4.50 14.72
N LEU A 148 16.02 -3.38 15.31
CA LEU A 148 15.14 -2.27 15.70
C LEU A 148 14.48 -1.58 14.50
N LEU A 149 15.21 -1.38 13.41
CA LEU A 149 14.67 -0.78 12.17
C LEU A 149 13.63 -1.70 11.51
N LEU A 150 13.86 -3.03 11.56
CA LEU A 150 12.90 -4.01 11.06
C LEU A 150 11.67 -4.15 11.97
N SER A 151 11.83 -4.04 13.30
CA SER A 151 10.72 -4.14 14.26
C SER A 151 9.90 -2.86 14.39
N CYS A 152 10.38 -1.72 13.90
CA CYS A 152 9.63 -0.45 13.92
C CYS A 152 8.68 -0.30 12.72
N PHE A 153 8.79 -1.19 11.73
CA PHE A 153 7.96 -1.23 10.52
C PHE A 153 6.90 -2.35 10.54
N LEU A 154 6.86 -3.16 11.62
CA LEU A 154 5.94 -4.28 11.82
C LEU A 154 4.97 -3.95 12.97
#